data_AF-A0A931W9U0-F1
#
_entry.id   AF-A0A931W9U0-F1
#
_cell.length_a   1.000
_cell.length_b   1.000
_cell.length_c   1.000
_cell.angle_alpha   90.00
_cell.angle_beta   90.00
_cell.angle_gamma   90.00
#
_symmetry.space_group_name_H-M   'P 1'
#
loop_
_entity.id
_entity.type
_entity.pdbx_description
1 polymer ?
#
loop_
_entity_poly.entity_id
_entity_poly.type
_entity_poly.pdbx_seq_one_letter_code
_entity_poly.pdbx_strand_id
1 'polypeptide(L)'
;MKKILFLLVFFSFYSFSINFSFAQGAQDSTASAEVTEEIKYALPYPGLLPDNPLYFLKAIRDRVVNFLISDSVKKADFNLLQADKRLNEGVMLFEKGKAKHSLAVTTVSKAENYFDEAIRQINQAKEQKKETKDITGRLYQAALKHEEVIKNLEVKAEGQIKDGLKSQAQRVAGFQKRVKELML
;
A
#
# COMPACT_ATOMS: atom_id res chain seq x y z
N MET A 1 -29.01 -34.73 -17.82
CA MET A 1 -29.54 -34.17 -16.55
C MET A 1 -28.54 -34.09 -15.38
N LYS A 2 -27.30 -34.60 -15.47
CA LYS A 2 -26.28 -34.42 -14.40
C LYS A 2 -25.54 -33.08 -14.42
N LYS A 3 -25.52 -32.36 -15.55
CA LYS A 3 -24.84 -31.05 -15.69
C LYS A 3 -25.66 -29.86 -15.19
N ILE A 4 -26.99 -29.99 -15.08
CA ILE A 4 -27.86 -28.99 -14.44
C ILE A 4 -27.72 -29.05 -12.90
N LEU A 5 -27.45 -30.24 -12.34
CA LEU A 5 -27.28 -30.41 -10.89
C LEU A 5 -26.00 -29.70 -10.38
N PHE A 6 -24.95 -29.62 -11.20
CA PHE A 6 -23.70 -28.94 -10.84
C PHE A 6 -23.81 -27.40 -10.85
N LEU A 7 -24.74 -26.84 -11.64
CA LEU A 7 -25.02 -25.40 -11.68
C LEU A 7 -25.87 -24.93 -10.49
N LEU A 8 -26.73 -25.79 -9.93
CA LEU A 8 -27.50 -25.48 -8.73
C LEU A 8 -26.65 -25.50 -7.44
N VAL A 9 -25.62 -26.35 -7.37
CA VAL A 9 -24.69 -26.37 -6.23
C VAL A 9 -23.78 -25.14 -6.20
N PHE A 10 -23.41 -24.58 -7.37
CA PHE A 10 -22.58 -23.38 -7.44
C PHE A 10 -23.35 -22.08 -7.14
N PHE A 11 -24.67 -22.04 -7.41
CA PHE A 11 -25.52 -20.89 -7.10
C PHE A 11 -25.92 -20.82 -5.61
N SER A 12 -25.97 -21.96 -4.92
CA SER A 12 -26.32 -22.03 -3.49
C SER A 12 -25.26 -21.45 -2.55
N PHE A 13 -24.02 -21.24 -3.01
CA PHE A 13 -22.95 -20.63 -2.20
C PHE A 13 -22.94 -19.10 -2.24
N TYR A 14 -23.77 -18.47 -3.08
CA TYR A 14 -23.82 -17.02 -3.26
C TYR A 14 -24.78 -16.29 -2.30
N SER A 15 -25.45 -17.02 -1.40
CA SER A 15 -26.47 -16.47 -0.48
C SER A 15 -26.10 -16.53 1.00
N PHE A 16 -24.84 -16.81 1.35
CA PHE A 16 -24.43 -16.76 2.76
C PHE A 16 -24.14 -15.31 3.17
N SER A 17 -25.19 -14.59 3.58
CA SER A 17 -25.10 -13.27 4.21
C SER A 17 -24.48 -13.41 5.61
N ILE A 18 -23.23 -12.98 5.76
CA ILE A 18 -22.61 -12.79 7.07
C ILE A 18 -23.13 -11.47 7.65
N ASN A 19 -24.10 -11.55 8.56
CA ASN A 19 -24.48 -10.40 9.39
C ASN A 19 -23.43 -10.24 10.48
N PHE A 20 -22.51 -9.28 10.32
CA PHE A 20 -21.64 -8.84 11.40
C PHE A 20 -22.45 -7.99 12.37
N SER A 21 -22.64 -8.50 13.59
CA SER A 21 -23.21 -7.72 14.70
C SER A 21 -22.07 -6.97 15.39
N PHE A 22 -22.05 -5.65 15.28
CA PHE A 22 -21.15 -4.79 16.05
C PHE A 22 -21.75 -4.56 17.45
N ALA A 23 -21.13 -5.11 18.48
CA ALA A 23 -21.42 -4.76 19.86
C ALA A 23 -20.71 -3.44 20.21
N GLN A 24 -21.47 -2.42 20.58
CA GLN A 24 -20.96 -1.13 21.03
C GLN A 24 -20.55 -1.25 22.51
N GLY A 25 -19.26 -1.47 22.74
CA GLY A 25 -18.65 -1.42 24.07
C GLY A 25 -18.48 0.02 24.54
N ALA A 26 -18.79 0.24 25.82
CA ALA A 26 -18.83 1.53 26.50
C ALA A 26 -17.50 2.31 26.43
N GLN A 27 -17.64 3.64 26.33
CA GLN A 27 -16.58 4.60 26.60
C GLN A 27 -16.21 4.56 28.09
N ASP A 28 -14.96 4.23 28.38
CA ASP A 28 -14.26 4.75 29.54
C ASP A 28 -13.08 5.58 29.05
N SER A 29 -13.18 6.89 29.28
CA SER A 29 -12.07 7.83 29.15
C SER A 29 -11.39 7.95 30.51
N THR A 30 -10.09 7.69 30.59
CA THR A 30 -9.09 8.49 31.33
C THR A 30 -7.70 7.88 31.14
N ALA A 31 -6.87 8.51 30.30
CA ALA A 31 -5.43 8.64 30.49
C ALA A 31 -4.88 9.59 29.43
N SER A 32 -4.28 10.68 29.88
CA SER A 32 -3.50 11.61 29.06
C SER A 32 -2.25 10.90 28.54
N ALA A 33 -2.34 10.31 27.35
CA ALA A 33 -1.21 9.95 26.52
C ALA A 33 -1.23 10.88 25.30
N GLU A 34 -0.06 11.36 24.87
CA GLU A 34 0.07 12.09 23.61
C GLU A 34 -0.63 11.30 22.50
N VAL A 35 -1.74 11.84 22.00
CA VAL A 35 -2.48 11.25 20.89
C VAL A 35 -1.62 11.47 19.65
N THR A 36 -0.71 10.54 19.37
CA THR A 36 -0.32 10.31 17.98
C THR A 36 -1.58 9.89 17.26
N GLU A 37 -2.23 10.83 16.56
CA GLU A 37 -3.41 10.52 15.76
C GLU A 37 -3.07 9.34 14.84
N GLU A 38 -3.77 8.22 15.05
CA GLU A 38 -3.60 7.04 14.23
C GLU A 38 -4.02 7.38 12.79
N ILE A 39 -3.08 7.29 11.84
CA ILE A 39 -3.38 7.57 10.44
C ILE A 39 -4.34 6.50 9.94
N LYS A 40 -5.59 6.90 9.65
CA LYS A 40 -6.64 5.99 9.16
C LYS A 40 -6.47 5.69 7.67
N TYR A 41 -5.49 4.86 7.35
CA TYR A 41 -5.23 4.35 6.00
C TYR A 41 -4.86 2.87 6.04
N ALA A 42 -5.71 2.01 5.46
CA ALA A 42 -5.48 0.57 5.46
C ALA A 42 -4.60 0.15 4.29
N LEU A 43 -3.46 -0.50 4.58
CA LEU A 43 -2.62 -1.08 3.54
C LEU A 43 -3.25 -2.37 2.99
N PRO A 44 -3.26 -2.56 1.66
CA PRO A 44 -3.80 -3.75 1.03
C PRO A 44 -2.91 -4.97 1.30
N TYR A 45 -3.51 -6.15 1.35
CA TYR A 45 -2.77 -7.41 1.47
C TYR A 45 -1.98 -7.70 0.17
N PRO A 46 -0.68 -8.04 0.26
CA PRO A 46 0.18 -8.13 -0.92
C PRO A 46 0.12 -9.46 -1.67
N GLY A 47 -0.39 -10.52 -1.03
CA GLY A 47 -0.41 -11.87 -1.58
C GLY A 47 0.99 -12.50 -1.63
N LEU A 48 1.54 -12.67 -2.84
CA LEU A 48 2.81 -13.34 -3.07
C LEU A 48 4.01 -12.44 -2.74
N LEU A 49 4.91 -12.91 -1.89
CA LEU A 49 6.10 -12.18 -1.45
C LEU A 49 7.30 -12.38 -2.41
N PRO A 50 8.24 -11.40 -2.45
CA PRO A 50 9.44 -11.46 -3.29
C PRO A 50 10.40 -12.62 -3.05
N ASP A 51 10.28 -13.32 -1.92
CA ASP A 51 11.10 -14.49 -1.59
C ASP A 51 10.56 -15.80 -2.19
N ASN A 52 9.42 -15.76 -2.88
CA ASN A 52 8.84 -16.92 -3.54
C ASN A 52 9.30 -17.01 -5.02
N PRO A 53 9.66 -18.22 -5.52
CA PRO A 53 10.06 -18.43 -6.91
C PRO A 53 9.04 -17.97 -7.95
N LEU A 54 7.74 -17.95 -7.65
CA LEU A 54 6.68 -17.53 -8.58
C LEU A 54 6.46 -16.01 -8.62
N TYR A 55 7.20 -15.22 -7.82
CA TYR A 55 7.04 -13.77 -7.76
C TYR A 55 7.32 -13.08 -9.12
N PHE A 56 8.17 -13.67 -9.96
CA PHE A 56 8.42 -13.13 -11.30
C PHE A 56 7.15 -13.03 -12.15
N LEU A 57 6.20 -13.98 -12.02
CA LEU A 57 4.93 -13.94 -12.75
C LEU A 57 4.10 -12.72 -12.34
N LYS A 58 4.04 -12.43 -11.04
CA LYS A 58 3.41 -11.23 -10.50
C LYS A 58 4.09 -9.97 -11.05
N ALA A 59 5.42 -9.92 -11.05
CA ALA A 59 6.17 -8.78 -11.55
C ALA A 59 5.96 -8.54 -13.06
N ILE A 60 5.89 -9.60 -13.87
CA ILE A 60 5.58 -9.52 -15.30
C ILE A 60 4.16 -8.98 -15.50
N ARG A 61 3.17 -9.57 -14.82
CA ARG A 61 1.77 -9.09 -14.87
C ARG A 61 1.70 -7.60 -14.54
N ASP A 62 2.32 -7.19 -13.44
CA ASP A 62 2.29 -5.79 -12.99
C ASP A 62 2.88 -4.84 -14.03
N ARG A 63 3.97 -5.25 -14.69
CA ARG A 63 4.59 -4.46 -15.76
C ARG A 63 3.71 -4.36 -16.99
N VAL A 64 3.09 -5.47 -17.41
CA VAL A 64 2.16 -5.49 -18.55
C VAL A 64 0.96 -4.59 -18.26
N VAL A 65 0.34 -4.71 -17.09
CA VAL A 65 -0.79 -3.85 -16.70
C VAL A 65 -0.38 -2.39 -16.67
N ASN A 66 0.75 -2.03 -16.03
CA ASN A 66 1.23 -0.65 -16.00
C ASN A 66 1.49 -0.08 -17.40
N PHE A 67 2.00 -0.90 -18.32
CA PHE A 67 2.25 -0.50 -19.69
C PHE A 67 0.95 -0.22 -20.45
N LEU A 68 -0.08 -1.05 -20.24
CA LEU A 68 -1.38 -0.92 -20.90
C LEU A 68 -2.23 0.24 -20.38
N ILE A 69 -1.97 0.74 -19.17
CA ILE A 69 -2.69 1.92 -18.65
C ILE A 69 -2.11 3.18 -19.30
N SER A 70 -2.88 3.77 -20.21
CA SER A 70 -2.53 5.04 -20.88
C SER A 70 -3.05 6.28 -20.15
N ASP A 71 -4.14 6.13 -19.39
CA ASP A 71 -4.73 7.24 -18.64
C ASP A 71 -3.89 7.56 -17.39
N SER A 72 -3.40 8.79 -17.29
CA SER A 72 -2.53 9.27 -16.21
C SER A 72 -3.14 9.16 -14.81
N VAL A 73 -4.43 9.42 -14.63
CA VAL A 73 -5.10 9.29 -13.32
C VAL A 73 -5.18 7.81 -12.92
N LYS A 74 -5.65 6.95 -13.83
CA LYS A 74 -5.68 5.49 -13.59
C LYS A 74 -4.28 4.91 -13.39
N LYS A 75 -3.28 5.48 -14.04
CA LYS A 75 -1.88 5.07 -13.88
C LYS A 75 -1.35 5.47 -12.52
N ALA A 76 -1.68 6.66 -12.03
CA ALA A 76 -1.37 7.07 -10.67
C ALA A 76 -2.02 6.14 -9.64
N ASP A 77 -3.31 5.82 -9.80
CA ASP A 77 -4.03 4.86 -8.95
C ASP A 77 -3.36 3.49 -8.92
N PHE A 78 -3.01 2.96 -10.09
CA PHE A 78 -2.33 1.68 -10.19
C PHE A 78 -0.98 1.74 -9.47
N ASN A 79 -0.16 2.77 -9.72
CA ASN A 79 1.14 2.89 -9.08
C ASN A 79 1.01 3.07 -7.56
N LEU A 80 0.03 3.82 -7.06
CA LEU A 80 -0.25 3.93 -5.63
C LEU A 80 -0.60 2.56 -5.01
N LEU A 81 -1.51 1.81 -5.63
CA LEU A 81 -1.86 0.46 -5.17
C LEU A 81 -0.64 -0.47 -5.12
N GLN A 82 0.25 -0.34 -6.09
CA GLN A 82 1.46 -1.14 -6.20
C GLN A 82 2.53 -0.74 -5.18
N ALA A 83 2.58 0.54 -4.81
CA ALA A 83 3.38 1.05 -3.69
C ALA A 83 2.86 0.47 -2.38
N ASP A 84 1.57 0.63 -2.08
CA ASP A 84 0.97 0.17 -0.81
C ASP A 84 1.15 -1.34 -0.59
N LYS A 85 0.94 -2.14 -1.65
CA LYS A 85 1.18 -3.59 -1.59
C LYS A 85 2.65 -3.89 -1.27
N ARG A 86 3.60 -3.24 -1.95
CA ARG A 86 5.03 -3.51 -1.74
C ARG A 86 5.52 -3.05 -0.38
N LEU A 87 4.97 -1.97 0.17
CA LEU A 87 5.26 -1.59 1.54
C LEU A 87 4.87 -2.74 2.49
N ASN A 88 3.68 -3.29 2.31
CA ASN A 88 3.22 -4.42 3.12
C ASN A 88 4.02 -5.71 2.84
N GLU A 89 4.49 -5.95 1.60
CA GLU A 89 5.47 -7.01 1.31
C GLU A 89 6.75 -6.83 2.13
N GLY A 90 7.23 -5.59 2.23
CA GLY A 90 8.39 -5.22 3.06
C GLY A 90 8.17 -5.52 4.53
N VAL A 91 7.01 -5.15 5.08
CA VAL A 91 6.63 -5.46 6.48
C VAL A 91 6.64 -6.97 6.72
N MET A 92 5.92 -7.73 5.89
CA MET A 92 5.85 -9.19 6.04
C MET A 92 7.21 -9.87 5.89
N LEU A 93 8.08 -9.37 5.00
CA LEU A 93 9.44 -9.86 4.87
C LEU A 93 10.29 -9.54 6.10
N PHE A 94 10.12 -8.36 6.68
CA PHE A 94 10.84 -7.96 7.89
C PHE A 94 10.44 -8.86 9.07
N GLU A 95 9.15 -9.14 9.23
CA GLU A 95 8.60 -10.01 10.28
C GLU A 95 9.06 -11.47 10.17
N LYS A 96 9.49 -11.93 8.99
CA LYS A 96 10.10 -13.26 8.81
C LYS A 96 11.50 -13.39 9.44
N GLY A 97 12.09 -12.29 9.90
CA GLY A 97 13.33 -12.26 10.68
C GLY A 97 14.57 -11.80 9.93
N LYS A 98 15.71 -11.71 10.66
CA LYS A 98 16.93 -11.00 10.24
C LYS A 98 17.47 -11.40 8.86
N ALA A 99 17.37 -12.67 8.47
CA ALA A 99 17.81 -13.15 7.17
C ALA A 99 17.03 -12.53 5.98
N LYS A 100 15.84 -11.97 6.22
CA LYS A 100 14.99 -11.34 5.20
C LYS A 100 14.99 -9.82 5.27
N HIS A 101 15.62 -9.21 6.28
CA HIS A 101 15.61 -7.75 6.46
C HIS A 101 16.18 -6.99 5.26
N SER A 102 17.28 -7.46 4.66
CA SER A 102 17.85 -6.80 3.47
C SER A 102 16.88 -6.81 2.28
N LEU A 103 16.18 -7.93 2.07
CA LEU A 103 15.13 -8.04 1.05
C LEU A 103 13.92 -7.16 1.40
N ALA A 104 13.57 -7.04 2.68
CA ALA A 104 12.52 -6.14 3.16
C ALA A 104 12.82 -4.69 2.81
N VAL A 105 14.02 -4.18 3.13
CA VAL A 105 14.44 -2.81 2.79
C VAL A 105 14.39 -2.56 1.28
N THR A 106 14.91 -3.51 0.49
CA THR A 106 14.85 -3.41 -0.97
C THR A 106 13.40 -3.39 -1.50
N THR A 107 12.49 -4.12 -0.83
CA THR A 107 11.07 -4.18 -1.20
C THR A 107 10.34 -2.89 -0.82
N VAL A 108 10.64 -2.31 0.35
CA VAL A 108 10.16 -0.97 0.75
C VAL A 108 10.65 0.08 -0.25
N SER A 109 11.92 0.04 -0.65
CA SER A 109 12.44 0.99 -1.64
C SER A 109 11.73 0.88 -2.99
N LYS A 110 11.37 -0.34 -3.42
CA LYS A 110 10.52 -0.54 -4.59
C LYS A 110 9.13 0.04 -4.41
N ALA A 111 8.53 -0.06 -3.22
CA ALA A 111 7.24 0.55 -2.91
C ALA A 111 7.30 2.06 -3.17
N GLU A 112 8.32 2.73 -2.66
CA GLU A 112 8.51 4.16 -2.84
C GLU A 112 8.78 4.58 -4.29
N ASN A 113 9.42 3.73 -5.10
CA ASN A 113 9.58 4.00 -6.52
C ASN A 113 8.24 4.02 -7.26
N TYR A 114 7.31 3.12 -6.89
CA TYR A 114 5.94 3.16 -7.39
C TYR A 114 5.19 4.39 -6.87
N PHE A 115 5.42 4.77 -5.61
CA PHE A 115 4.81 5.96 -5.03
C PHE A 115 5.23 7.23 -5.79
N ASP A 116 6.53 7.36 -6.07
CA ASP A 116 7.09 8.47 -6.83
C ASP A 116 6.56 8.51 -8.27
N GLU A 117 6.39 7.35 -8.91
CA GLU A 117 5.72 7.26 -10.21
C GLU A 117 4.26 7.71 -10.11
N ALA A 118 3.53 7.37 -9.06
CA ALA A 118 2.17 7.86 -8.87
C ALA A 118 2.13 9.40 -8.80
N ILE A 119 3.06 10.02 -8.08
CA ILE A 119 3.19 11.49 -8.03
C ILE A 119 3.49 12.06 -9.43
N ARG A 120 4.38 11.45 -10.21
CA ARG A 120 4.66 11.88 -11.60
C ARG A 120 3.40 11.82 -12.47
N GLN A 121 2.64 10.74 -12.37
CA GLN A 121 1.41 10.56 -13.14
C GLN A 121 0.32 11.58 -12.76
N ILE A 122 0.25 12.00 -11.50
CA ILE A 122 -0.63 13.11 -11.09
C ILE A 122 -0.20 14.45 -11.69
N ASN A 123 1.10 14.76 -11.70
CA ASN A 123 1.58 15.97 -12.38
C ASN A 123 1.18 15.97 -13.86
N GLN A 124 1.39 14.86 -14.56
CA GLN A 124 0.98 14.69 -15.95
C GLN A 124 -0.55 14.82 -16.11
N ALA A 125 -1.36 14.28 -15.19
CA ALA A 125 -2.80 14.43 -15.21
C ALA A 125 -3.25 15.89 -15.02
N LYS A 126 -2.58 16.66 -14.14
CA LYS A 126 -2.82 18.10 -13.96
C LYS A 126 -2.49 18.89 -15.23
N GLU A 127 -1.36 18.60 -15.88
CA GLU A 127 -0.99 19.19 -17.18
C GLU A 127 -2.03 18.90 -18.26
N GLN A 128 -2.61 17.70 -18.23
CA GLN A 128 -3.70 17.28 -19.11
C GLN A 128 -5.07 17.82 -18.69
N LYS A 129 -5.14 18.71 -17.68
CA LYS A 129 -6.36 19.31 -17.14
C LYS A 129 -7.41 18.30 -16.66
N LYS A 130 -6.95 17.14 -16.17
CA LYS A 130 -7.83 16.12 -15.58
C LYS A 130 -8.14 16.41 -14.12
N GLU A 131 -9.27 15.89 -13.65
CA GLU A 131 -9.61 15.88 -12.22
C GLU A 131 -8.61 14.97 -11.48
N THR A 132 -8.02 15.49 -10.38
CA THR A 132 -6.98 14.79 -9.60
C THR A 132 -7.15 14.93 -8.09
N LYS A 133 -8.20 15.59 -7.61
CA LYS A 133 -8.38 15.94 -6.20
C LYS A 133 -8.51 14.68 -5.32
N ASP A 134 -9.31 13.71 -5.76
CA ASP A 134 -9.52 12.47 -5.01
C ASP A 134 -8.19 11.70 -4.81
N ILE A 135 -7.51 11.40 -5.91
CA ILE A 135 -6.27 10.63 -5.87
C ILE A 135 -5.13 11.37 -5.18
N THR A 136 -5.06 12.70 -5.26
CA THR A 136 -4.06 13.50 -4.53
C THR A 136 -4.32 13.42 -3.02
N GLY A 137 -5.59 13.48 -2.59
CA GLY A 137 -5.96 13.29 -1.18
C GLY A 137 -5.58 11.89 -0.67
N ARG A 138 -5.84 10.84 -1.47
CA ARG A 138 -5.43 9.47 -1.15
C ARG A 138 -3.93 9.29 -1.09
N LEU A 139 -3.18 9.88 -2.03
CA LEU A 139 -1.71 9.91 -1.98
C LEU A 139 -1.21 10.57 -0.70
N TYR A 140 -1.83 11.67 -0.24
CA TYR A 140 -1.39 12.33 0.98
C TYR A 140 -1.54 11.41 2.20
N GLN A 141 -2.70 10.77 2.35
CA GLN A 141 -2.95 9.81 3.42
C GLN A 141 -2.04 8.58 3.33
N ALA A 142 -1.79 8.09 2.12
CA ALA A 142 -0.86 6.99 1.91
C ALA A 142 0.57 7.38 2.28
N ALA A 143 1.04 8.58 1.92
CA ALA A 143 2.38 9.05 2.28
C ALA A 143 2.57 9.16 3.80
N LEU A 144 1.55 9.60 4.54
CA LEU A 144 1.56 9.59 6.00
C LEU A 144 1.69 8.15 6.54
N LYS A 145 0.88 7.22 6.04
CA LYS A 145 0.92 5.83 6.48
C LYS A 145 2.24 5.12 6.11
N HIS A 146 2.79 5.41 4.93
CA HIS A 146 4.09 4.88 4.52
C HIS A 146 5.18 5.33 5.48
N GLU A 147 5.20 6.60 5.86
CA GLU A 147 6.18 7.11 6.82
C GLU A 147 6.04 6.44 8.18
N GLU A 148 4.82 6.32 8.71
CA GLU A 148 4.52 5.65 9.97
C GLU A 148 5.04 4.20 9.96
N VAL A 149 4.70 3.43 8.93
CA VAL A 149 5.09 2.03 8.82
C VAL A 149 6.61 1.88 8.69
N ILE A 150 7.25 2.71 7.87
CA ILE A 150 8.71 2.64 7.70
C ILE A 150 9.45 3.01 8.97
N LYS A 151 8.99 4.05 9.70
CA LYS A 151 9.54 4.41 11.01
C LYS A 151 9.36 3.28 12.03
N ASN A 152 8.22 2.60 12.02
CA ASN A 152 7.97 1.45 12.87
C ASN A 152 8.93 0.28 12.58
N LEU A 153 9.29 0.06 11.30
CA LEU A 153 10.33 -0.91 10.93
C LEU A 153 11.72 -0.42 11.35
N GLU A 154 12.02 0.87 11.17
CA GLU A 154 13.31 1.49 11.51
C GLU A 154 13.65 1.31 12.99
N VAL A 155 12.68 1.53 13.88
CA VAL A 155 12.85 1.37 15.34
C VAL A 155 13.24 -0.06 15.71
N LYS A 156 12.75 -1.06 14.95
CA LYS A 156 13.03 -2.49 15.17
C LYS A 156 14.30 -2.98 14.48
N ALA A 157 14.95 -2.15 13.68
CA ALA A 157 16.10 -2.51 12.87
C ALA A 157 17.43 -2.10 13.51
N GLU A 158 18.51 -2.74 13.07
CA GLU A 158 19.89 -2.50 13.54
C GLU A 158 20.83 -2.30 12.35
N GLY A 159 21.91 -1.55 12.56
CA GLY A 159 22.98 -1.34 11.57
C GLY A 159 22.49 -0.84 10.21
N GLN A 160 23.01 -1.42 9.13
CA GLN A 160 22.70 -1.02 7.76
C GLN A 160 21.21 -1.13 7.40
N ILE A 161 20.47 -2.05 8.03
CA ILE A 161 19.03 -2.18 7.80
C ILE A 161 18.29 -0.94 8.33
N LYS A 162 18.69 -0.46 9.52
CA LYS A 162 18.14 0.76 10.10
C LYS A 162 18.44 1.97 9.22
N ASP A 163 19.67 2.10 8.75
CA ASP A 163 20.07 3.22 7.87
C ASP A 163 19.30 3.21 6.54
N GLY A 164 19.05 2.02 5.98
CA GLY A 164 18.24 1.84 4.77
C GLY A 164 16.79 2.27 4.97
N LEU A 165 16.18 1.91 6.11
CA LEU A 165 14.81 2.31 6.47
C LEU A 165 14.71 3.80 6.80
N LYS A 166 15.71 4.36 7.49
CA LYS A 166 15.80 5.80 7.75
C LYS A 166 15.84 6.61 6.46
N SER A 167 16.63 6.17 5.48
CA SER A 167 16.72 6.80 4.16
C SER A 167 15.38 6.75 3.41
N GLN A 168 14.67 5.63 3.52
CA GLN A 168 13.32 5.43 2.99
C GLN A 168 12.30 6.37 3.68
N ALA A 169 12.32 6.46 5.01
CA ALA A 169 11.45 7.39 5.76
C ALA A 169 11.65 8.86 5.35
N GLN A 170 12.91 9.28 5.16
CA GLN A 170 13.23 10.63 4.66
C GLN A 170 12.68 10.87 3.26
N ARG A 171 12.74 9.87 2.38
CA ARG A 171 12.20 9.94 1.03
C ARG A 171 10.68 10.10 1.04
N VAL A 172 9.98 9.36 1.90
CA VAL A 172 8.52 9.49 2.07
C VAL A 172 8.13 10.85 2.65
N ALA A 173 8.89 11.41 3.58
CA ALA A 173 8.68 12.78 4.05
C ALA A 173 8.79 13.81 2.90
N GLY A 174 9.68 13.55 1.93
CA GLY A 174 9.75 14.32 0.68
C GLY A 174 8.50 14.17 -0.20
N PHE A 175 7.92 12.96 -0.26
CA PHE A 175 6.66 12.73 -0.97
C PHE A 175 5.50 13.50 -0.35
N GLN A 176 5.39 13.53 0.98
CA GLN A 176 4.31 14.28 1.65
C GLN A 176 4.32 15.76 1.27
N LYS A 177 5.50 16.39 1.22
CA LYS A 177 5.65 17.78 0.79
C LYS A 177 5.18 17.98 -0.66
N ARG A 178 5.67 17.14 -1.58
CA ARG A 178 5.30 17.17 -2.99
C ARG A 178 3.81 16.96 -3.21
N VAL A 179 3.20 16.00 -2.52
CA VAL A 179 1.76 15.75 -2.64
C VAL A 179 0.95 16.92 -2.06
N LYS A 180 1.38 17.50 -0.95
CA LYS A 180 0.73 18.67 -0.36
C LYS A 180 0.75 19.88 -1.30
N GLU A 181 1.86 20.11 -2.01
CA GLU A 181 1.96 21.13 -3.06
C GLU A 181 0.98 20.90 -4.21
N LEU A 182 0.67 19.63 -4.54
CA LEU A 182 -0.30 19.30 -5.58
C LEU A 182 -1.76 19.54 -5.18
N MET A 183 -2.04 19.68 -3.88
CA MET A 183 -3.38 19.97 -3.36
C MET A 183 -3.73 21.46 -3.38
N LEU A 184 -2.73 22.32 -3.54
CA LEU A 184 -2.88 23.76 -3.73
C LEU A 184 -3.21 24.09 -5.19
#